data_AF-A0A3N5PIF7-F1
#
_entry.id   AF-A0A3N5PIF7-F1
#
_cell.length_a   1.000
_cell.length_b   1.000
_cell.length_c   1.000
_cell.angle_alpha   90.00
_cell.angle_beta   90.00
_cell.angle_gamma   90.00
#
_symmetry.space_group_name_H-M   'P 1'
#
loop_
_entity.id
_entity.type
_entity.pdbx_description
1 polymer ?
#
loop_
_entity_poly.entity_id
_entity_poly.type
_entity_poly.pdbx_seq_one_letter_code
_entity_poly.pdbx_strand_id
1 'polypeptide(L)'
;MKALHNFKDLKDVESIWMVTREYRGVAGAGGVKDVSRDLAESLVRAGYEVSVIMPRYGFVKPDELGFKTLGTQFDVNANYAHEERRENVGFWHQKLKGVDVILVEASRFSEKLGVYVYTGEEEGL
;
A
#
# COMPACT_ATOMS: atom_id res chain seq x y z
N MET A 1 7.44 14.30 -35.24
CA MET A 1 7.39 13.99 -33.80
C MET A 1 6.04 14.45 -33.28
N LYS A 2 5.12 13.50 -32.99
CA LYS A 2 3.84 13.83 -32.35
C LYS A 2 4.13 14.24 -30.91
N ALA A 3 3.58 15.39 -30.51
CA ALA A 3 3.65 15.90 -29.17
C ALA A 3 3.29 14.79 -28.17
N LEU A 4 4.21 14.52 -27.23
CA LEU A 4 3.85 13.92 -25.94
C LEU A 4 2.71 14.78 -25.40
N HIS A 5 1.49 14.25 -25.42
CA HIS A 5 0.37 14.91 -24.78
C HIS A 5 0.77 15.11 -23.32
N ASN A 6 0.83 16.37 -22.89
CA ASN A 6 1.06 16.69 -21.50
C ASN A 6 -0.08 16.03 -20.72
N PHE A 7 0.26 15.14 -19.79
CA PHE A 7 -0.70 14.55 -18.84
C PHE A 7 -1.56 15.62 -18.12
N LYS A 8 -1.12 16.88 -18.12
CA LYS A 8 -1.86 18.06 -17.64
C LYS A 8 -3.18 18.38 -18.36
N ASP A 9 -3.43 17.85 -19.55
CA ASP A 9 -4.70 18.09 -20.26
C ASP A 9 -5.82 17.12 -19.84
N LEU A 10 -5.52 16.11 -19.01
CA LEU A 10 -6.54 15.33 -18.30
C LEU A 10 -7.04 16.15 -17.11
N LYS A 11 -7.87 17.17 -17.38
CA LYS A 11 -8.57 17.95 -16.34
C LYS A 11 -9.52 17.12 -15.46
N ASP A 12 -9.61 15.82 -15.71
CA ASP A 12 -10.60 14.93 -15.11
C ASP A 12 -10.03 14.01 -14.02
N VAL A 13 -8.71 14.01 -13.78
CA VAL A 13 -8.08 13.16 -12.76
C VAL A 13 -7.61 14.00 -11.58
N GLU A 14 -8.45 14.08 -10.56
CA GLU A 14 -8.17 14.82 -9.32
C GLU A 14 -7.23 14.05 -8.38
N SER A 15 -7.37 12.73 -8.28
CA SER A 15 -6.55 11.90 -7.39
C SER A 15 -6.21 10.52 -7.97
N ILE A 16 -5.06 9.99 -7.56
CA ILE A 16 -4.56 8.67 -7.96
C ILE A 16 -4.36 7.82 -6.71
N TRP A 17 -5.00 6.65 -6.71
CA TRP A 17 -4.90 5.67 -5.62
C TRP A 17 -4.15 4.43 -6.11
N MET A 18 -2.98 4.20 -5.53
CA MET A 18 -2.13 3.05 -5.84
C MET A 18 -2.31 1.99 -4.76
N VAL A 19 -2.67 0.78 -5.17
CA VAL A 19 -2.73 -0.39 -4.28
C VAL A 19 -1.49 -1.23 -4.51
N THR A 20 -0.70 -1.46 -3.45
CA THR A 20 0.53 -2.23 -3.55
C THR A 20 0.80 -3.04 -2.30
N ARG A 21 1.64 -4.06 -2.42
CA ARG A 21 2.21 -4.77 -1.28
C ARG A 21 3.57 -4.22 -0.86
N GLU A 22 4.15 -3.32 -1.65
CA GLU A 22 5.53 -2.89 -1.47
C GLU A 22 5.69 -1.39 -1.70
N TYR A 23 6.44 -0.75 -0.81
CA TYR A 23 6.84 0.65 -0.92
C TYR A 23 8.21 0.84 -0.26
N ARG A 24 9.21 1.29 -1.03
CA ARG A 24 10.58 1.41 -0.53
C ARG A 24 10.66 2.32 0.70
N GLY A 25 11.17 1.79 1.80
CA GLY A 25 11.26 2.46 3.10
C GLY A 25 10.12 2.12 4.07
N VAL A 26 9.13 1.32 3.63
CA VAL A 26 8.06 0.79 4.50
C VAL A 26 8.10 -0.74 4.50
N ALA A 27 7.90 -1.38 3.34
CA ALA A 27 7.96 -2.83 3.16
C ALA A 27 8.33 -3.20 1.73
N GLY A 28 9.12 -4.26 1.53
CA GLY A 28 9.48 -4.72 0.19
C GLY A 28 10.41 -5.93 0.19
N ALA A 29 10.26 -6.78 -0.82
CA ALA A 29 11.08 -7.96 -1.05
C ALA A 29 11.83 -7.89 -2.39
N GLY A 30 11.31 -7.15 -3.37
CA GLY A 30 11.88 -7.07 -4.73
C GLY A 30 11.91 -5.66 -5.28
N GLY A 31 11.89 -5.51 -6.60
CA GLY A 31 11.92 -4.21 -7.29
C GLY A 31 10.57 -3.47 -7.31
N VAL A 32 9.45 -4.13 -6.97
CA VAL A 32 8.12 -3.50 -6.94
C VAL A 32 8.07 -2.36 -5.93
N LYS A 33 8.82 -2.46 -4.82
CA LYS A 33 8.96 -1.39 -3.82
C LYS A 33 9.52 -0.08 -4.41
N ASP A 34 10.43 -0.21 -5.38
CA ASP A 34 11.09 0.91 -6.04
C ASP A 34 10.15 1.52 -7.07
N VAL A 35 9.53 0.69 -7.92
CA VAL A 35 8.55 1.14 -8.91
C VAL A 35 7.37 1.85 -8.23
N SER A 36 6.82 1.25 -7.17
CA SER A 36 5.66 1.81 -6.45
C SER A 36 5.98 3.20 -5.88
N ARG A 37 7.17 3.35 -5.30
CA ARG A 37 7.61 4.63 -4.72
C ARG A 37 7.94 5.65 -5.80
N ASP A 38 8.76 5.28 -6.78
CA ASP A 38 9.27 6.21 -7.77
C ASP A 38 8.14 6.71 -8.69
N LEU A 39 7.16 5.86 -8.99
CA LEU A 39 5.95 6.25 -9.71
C LEU A 39 5.09 7.20 -8.87
N ALA A 40 4.79 6.86 -7.61
CA ALA A 40 3.96 7.70 -6.74
C ALA A 40 4.57 9.10 -6.54
N GLU A 41 5.86 9.17 -6.22
CA GLU A 41 6.56 10.45 -6.05
C GLU A 41 6.67 11.23 -7.38
N SER A 42 6.77 10.55 -8.53
CA SER A 42 6.75 11.22 -9.85
C SER A 42 5.39 11.82 -10.17
N LEU A 43 4.30 11.14 -9.83
CA LEU A 43 2.93 11.64 -10.02
C LEU A 43 2.66 12.85 -9.11
N VAL A 44 3.14 12.83 -7.86
CA VAL A 44 3.11 14.01 -6.99
C VAL A 44 3.86 15.19 -7.64
N ARG A 45 5.07 14.96 -8.17
CA ARG A 45 5.83 16.00 -8.88
C ARG A 45 5.14 16.51 -10.14
N ALA A 46 4.31 15.68 -10.78
CA ALA A 46 3.50 16.07 -11.93
C ALA A 46 2.25 16.91 -11.54
N GLY A 47 1.94 17.00 -10.24
CA GLY A 47 0.87 17.83 -9.70
C GLY A 47 -0.40 17.07 -9.29
N TYR A 48 -0.36 15.73 -9.23
CA TYR A 48 -1.50 14.92 -8.79
C TYR A 48 -1.51 14.75 -7.27
N GLU A 49 -2.72 14.62 -6.71
CA GLU A 49 -2.89 14.04 -5.38
C GLU A 49 -2.71 12.53 -5.47
N VAL A 50 -1.80 11.96 -4.67
CA VAL A 50 -1.44 10.55 -4.76
C VAL A 50 -1.50 9.90 -3.39
N SER A 51 -2.29 8.83 -3.30
CA SER A 51 -2.37 7.96 -2.15
C SER A 51 -1.85 6.57 -2.47
N VAL A 52 -1.05 5.99 -1.58
CA VAL A 52 -0.63 4.59 -1.65
C VAL A 52 -1.28 3.85 -0.49
N ILE A 53 -2.08 2.83 -0.80
CA ILE A 53 -2.65 1.93 0.19
C ILE A 53 -1.91 0.58 0.14
N MET A 54 -1.44 0.12 1.30
CA MET A 54 -0.69 -1.12 1.42
C MET A 54 -0.94 -1.82 2.75
N PRO A 55 -0.72 -3.15 2.86
CA PRO A 55 -0.84 -3.85 4.13
C PRO A 55 0.14 -3.34 5.19
N ARG A 56 -0.32 -3.27 6.44
CA ARG A 56 0.54 -3.18 7.62
C ARG A 56 1.03 -4.58 7.98
N TYR A 57 2.18 -4.98 7.47
CA TYR A 57 2.79 -6.28 7.82
C TYR A 57 3.23 -6.33 9.28
N GLY A 58 3.34 -7.53 9.85
CA GLY A 58 3.74 -7.74 11.25
C GLY A 58 5.11 -7.15 11.59
N PHE A 59 6.05 -7.21 10.66
CA PHE A 59 7.39 -6.62 10.81
C PHE A 59 7.42 -5.10 10.63
N VAL A 60 6.35 -4.49 10.11
CA VAL A 60 6.23 -3.03 10.02
C VAL A 60 5.78 -2.52 11.37
N LYS A 61 6.54 -1.58 11.93
CA LYS A 61 6.24 -0.85 13.16
C LYS A 61 5.84 0.58 12.82
N PRO A 62 4.54 0.89 12.68
CA PRO A 62 4.07 2.17 12.14
C PRO A 62 4.55 3.37 12.97
N ASP A 63 4.54 3.26 14.30
CA ASP A 63 4.95 4.34 15.21
C ASP A 63 6.43 4.71 15.04
N GLU A 64 7.32 3.72 14.87
CA GLU A 64 8.76 3.95 14.63
C GLU A 64 9.01 4.62 13.27
N LEU A 65 8.12 4.40 12.30
CA LEU A 65 8.12 5.05 10.98
C LEU A 65 7.32 6.38 10.97
N GLY A 66 6.84 6.81 12.13
CA GLY A 66 6.12 8.06 12.35
C GLY A 66 4.66 8.07 11.88
N PHE A 67 4.11 6.94 11.47
CA PHE A 67 2.69 6.84 11.10
C PHE A 67 1.79 7.13 12.30
N LYS A 68 0.58 7.60 12.02
CA LYS A 68 -0.47 7.85 13.01
C LYS A 68 -1.72 7.07 12.66
N THR A 69 -2.40 6.55 13.66
CA THR A 69 -3.72 5.94 13.46
C THR A 69 -4.71 6.98 12.96
N LEU A 70 -5.57 6.58 12.02
CA LEU A 70 -6.71 7.39 11.57
C LEU A 70 -7.92 7.22 12.49
N GLY A 71 -7.88 6.30 13.46
CA GLY A 71 -8.98 6.02 14.39
C GLY A 71 -10.20 5.31 13.77
N THR A 72 -10.35 5.35 12.44
CA THR A 72 -11.41 4.64 11.72
C THR A 72 -11.13 3.14 11.69
N GLN A 73 -12.14 2.36 12.07
CA GLN A 73 -12.12 0.90 11.98
C GLN A 73 -13.48 0.38 11.50
N PHE A 74 -13.48 -0.70 10.73
CA PHE A 74 -14.70 -1.40 10.34
C PHE A 74 -14.45 -2.88 10.08
N ASP A 75 -15.51 -3.67 10.17
CA ASP A 75 -15.42 -5.10 9.89
C ASP A 75 -15.64 -5.40 8.41
N VAL A 76 -14.85 -6.32 7.87
CA VAL A 76 -14.95 -6.80 6.49
C VAL A 76 -15.08 -8.32 6.49
N ASN A 77 -15.98 -8.85 5.68
CA ASN A 77 -15.99 -10.28 5.36
C ASN A 77 -14.84 -10.57 4.38
N ALA A 78 -13.84 -11.31 4.84
CA ALA A 78 -12.63 -11.64 4.11
C ALA A 78 -12.46 -13.17 4.03
N ASN A 79 -13.52 -13.85 3.62
CA ASN A 79 -13.59 -15.31 3.56
C ASN A 79 -12.47 -15.90 2.69
N TYR A 80 -11.90 -17.02 3.14
CA TYR A 80 -11.17 -17.92 2.25
C TYR A 80 -12.15 -18.86 1.56
N ALA A 81 -11.69 -19.60 0.56
CA ALA A 81 -12.55 -20.52 -0.21
C ALA A 81 -13.32 -21.53 0.67
N HIS A 82 -12.80 -21.86 1.85
CA HIS A 82 -13.36 -22.86 2.76
C HIS A 82 -13.57 -22.34 4.20
N GLU A 83 -13.42 -21.04 4.44
CA GLU A 83 -13.51 -20.47 5.79
C GLU A 83 -14.16 -19.08 5.75
N GLU A 84 -15.26 -18.93 6.49
CA GLU A 84 -15.82 -17.60 6.75
C GLU A 84 -14.94 -16.88 7.77
N ARG A 85 -14.46 -15.69 7.40
CA ARG A 85 -13.57 -14.91 8.26
C ARG A 85 -13.99 -13.46 8.24
N ARG A 86 -14.25 -12.91 9.42
CA ARG A 86 -14.52 -11.49 9.64
C ARG A 86 -13.26 -10.85 10.18
N GLU A 87 -12.78 -9.81 9.49
CA GLU A 87 -11.59 -9.07 9.88
C GLU A 87 -12.02 -7.68 10.36
N ASN A 88 -11.57 -7.29 11.54
CA ASN A 88 -11.60 -5.88 11.93
C ASN A 88 -10.42 -5.18 11.26
N VAL A 89 -10.71 -4.15 10.46
CA VAL A 89 -9.73 -3.42 9.66
C VAL A 89 -9.56 -2.01 10.21
N GLY A 90 -8.31 -1.61 10.45
CA GLY A 90 -7.93 -0.24 10.84
C GLY A 90 -6.92 0.38 9.88
N PHE A 91 -6.64 1.67 10.06
CA PHE A 91 -5.79 2.42 9.14
C PHE A 91 -4.77 3.29 9.87
N TRP A 92 -3.56 3.31 9.32
CA TRP A 92 -2.50 4.23 9.69
C TRP A 92 -2.15 5.12 8.52
N HIS A 93 -1.69 6.33 8.79
CA HIS A 93 -1.37 7.32 7.78
C HIS A 93 -0.05 8.04 8.06
N GLN A 94 0.67 8.36 6.99
CA GLN A 94 1.85 9.20 6.98
C GLN A 94 1.99 9.87 5.61
N LYS A 95 2.45 11.12 5.58
CA LYS A 95 2.80 11.79 4.31
C LYS A 95 4.30 11.63 4.03
N LEU A 96 4.66 10.88 3.00
CA LEU A 96 6.04 10.63 2.59
C LEU A 96 6.33 11.29 1.24
N LYS A 97 7.20 12.32 1.24
CA LYS A 97 7.59 13.06 0.01
C LYS A 97 6.38 13.56 -0.81
N GLY A 98 5.30 13.93 -0.12
CA GLY A 98 4.05 14.41 -0.71
C GLY A 98 3.04 13.32 -1.05
N VAL A 99 3.42 12.04 -1.01
CA VAL A 99 2.52 10.89 -1.16
C VAL A 99 1.82 10.60 0.18
N ASP A 100 0.51 10.44 0.18
CA ASP A 100 -0.25 9.97 1.33
C ASP A 100 -0.14 8.43 1.40
N VAL A 101 0.65 7.91 2.34
CA VAL A 101 0.82 6.46 2.53
C VAL A 101 -0.10 5.99 3.65
N ILE A 102 -0.96 5.03 3.30
CA ILE A 102 -1.98 4.45 4.19
C ILE A 102 -1.68 2.97 4.40
N LEU A 103 -1.45 2.58 5.65
CA LEU A 103 -1.29 1.18 6.01
C LEU A 103 -2.62 0.60 6.48
N VAL A 104 -3.01 -0.52 5.91
CA VAL A 104 -4.20 -1.27 6.29
C VAL A 104 -3.82 -2.31 7.34
N GLU A 105 -4.32 -2.14 8.55
CA GLU A 105 -4.14 -3.07 9.66
C GLU A 105 -5.29 -4.07 9.72
N ALA A 106 -4.95 -5.36 9.71
CA ALA A 106 -5.86 -6.49 9.93
C ALA A 106 -5.04 -7.71 10.37
N SER A 107 -5.64 -8.65 11.10
CA SER A 107 -4.93 -9.82 11.66
C SER A 107 -4.16 -10.61 10.59
N ARG A 108 -4.79 -10.85 9.43
CA ARG A 108 -4.15 -11.55 8.29
C ARG A 108 -2.88 -10.90 7.73
N PHE A 109 -2.66 -9.62 7.99
CA PHE A 109 -1.45 -8.91 7.55
C PHE A 109 -0.40 -8.87 8.65
N SER A 110 -0.82 -8.68 9.91
CA SER A 110 0.08 -8.67 11.06
C SER A 110 0.66 -10.04 11.37
N GLU A 111 -0.02 -11.13 11.00
CA GLU A 111 0.51 -12.51 11.08
C GLU A 111 1.70 -12.77 10.13
N LYS A 112 1.91 -11.93 9.11
CA LYS A 112 2.94 -12.17 8.09
C LYS A 112 4.30 -11.58 8.46
N LEU A 113 5.34 -12.43 8.41
CA LEU A 113 6.75 -12.07 8.66
C LEU A 113 7.49 -11.56 7.41
N GLY A 114 6.85 -11.56 6.25
CA GLY A 114 7.40 -11.10 4.97
C GLY A 114 6.30 -10.75 3.96
N VAL A 115 6.66 -10.02 2.90
CA VAL A 115 5.71 -9.57 1.86
C VAL A 115 5.22 -10.75 1.00
N TYR A 116 6.14 -11.66 0.68
CA TYR A 116 5.90 -12.92 -0.01
C TYR A 116 6.50 -14.03 0.84
N VAL A 117 5.89 -14.31 1.99
CA VAL A 117 6.13 -15.61 2.58
C VAL A 117 5.26 -16.57 1.78
N TYR A 118 5.84 -17.15 0.73
CA TYR A 118 5.54 -18.54 0.41
C TYR A 118 6.13 -19.31 1.58
N THR A 119 5.34 -20.09 2.32
CA THR A 119 5.96 -21.07 3.21
C THR A 119 6.84 -21.97 2.34
N GLY A 120 7.97 -22.46 2.84
CA GLY A 120 8.79 -23.42 2.09
C GLY A 120 8.04 -24.70 1.68
N GLU A 121 6.82 -24.90 2.22
CA GLU A 121 5.86 -25.93 1.81
C GLU A 121 5.13 -25.63 0.49
N GLU A 122 5.11 -24.39 -0.01
CA GLU A 122 4.41 -24.00 -1.26
C GLU A 122 5.29 -24.08 -2.53
N GLU A 123 6.61 -24.27 -2.41
CA GLU A 123 7.50 -24.48 -3.58
C GLU A 123 7.49 -25.94 -4.09
N GLY A 124 6.72 -26.83 -3.44
CA GLY A 124 6.77 -28.28 -3.67
C GLY A 124 5.49 -28.96 -4.19
N LEU A 125 4.48 -28.22 -4.69
CA LEU A 125 3.29 -28.78 -5.33
C LEU A 125 3.32 -28.62 -6.86
#